data_AF-A0A2V6J4Z1-F1
#
_entry.id   AF-A0A2V6J4Z1-F1
#
_cell.length_a   1.000
_cell.length_b   1.000
_cell.length_c   1.000
_cell.angle_alpha   90.00
_cell.angle_beta   90.00
_cell.angle_gamma   90.00
#
_symmetry.space_group_name_H-M   'P 1'
#
loop_
_entity.id
_entity.type
_entity.pdbx_description
1 polymer ?
#
loop_
_entity_poly.entity_id
_entity_poly.type
_entity_poly.pdbx_seq_one_letter_code
_entity_poly.pdbx_strand_id
1 'polypeptide(L)' 'MSDVRFAFRQLFKSPGFTLLAILTLAVGIGLNAAIFSLINDLFLRGLPFQEPDKVLHLYANRNEANLKEISVSAPRFM' A
#
# COMPACT_ATOMS: atom_id res chain seq x y z
N MET A 1 -8.68 7.19 -37.68
CA MET A 1 -8.35 8.52 -37.10
C MET A 1 -9.60 9.32 -36.71
N SER A 2 -10.77 9.04 -37.30
CA SER A 2 -12.04 9.75 -37.03
C SER A 2 -12.64 9.44 -35.66
N ASP A 3 -12.34 8.27 -35.10
CA ASP A 3 -12.98 7.70 -33.91
C ASP A 3 -12.65 8.48 -32.63
N VAL A 4 -11.39 8.91 -32.47
CA VAL A 4 -10.95 9.70 -31.31
C VAL A 4 -11.65 11.07 -31.31
N ARG A 5 -11.77 11.71 -32.48
CA ARG A 5 -12.46 13.00 -32.62
C ARG A 5 -13.96 12.88 -32.36
N PHE A 6 -14.56 11.74 -32.73
CA PHE A 6 -15.96 11.45 -32.47
C PHE A 6 -16.20 11.18 -30.97
N ALA A 7 -15.32 10.41 -30.32
CA ALA A 7 -15.38 10.12 -28.88
C ALA A 7 -15.27 11.40 -28.03
N PHE A 8 -14.34 12.31 -28.36
CA PHE A 8 -14.24 13.61 -27.68
C PHE A 8 -15.51 14.46 -27.87
N ARG A 9 -16.08 14.48 -29.07
CA ARG A 9 -17.32 15.21 -29.35
C ARG A 9 -18.53 14.62 -28.62
N GLN A 10 -18.56 13.30 -28.45
CA GLN A 10 -19.56 12.60 -27.64
C GLN A 10 -19.42 12.95 -26.15
N LEU A 11 -18.19 13.01 -25.62
CA LEU A 11 -17.89 13.41 -24.24
C LEU A 11 -18.40 14.82 -23.92
N PHE A 12 -18.23 15.77 -24.85
CA PHE A 12 -18.73 17.15 -24.71
C PHE A 12 -20.25 17.27 -24.89
N LYS A 13 -20.91 16.29 -25.52
CA LYS A 13 -22.36 16.30 -25.78
C LYS A 13 -23.18 15.85 -24.57
N SER A 14 -22.59 15.05 -23.66
CA SER A 14 -23.20 14.57 -22.42
C SER A 14 -22.37 14.98 -21.19
N PRO A 15 -22.29 16.27 -20.86
CA PRO A 15 -21.39 16.79 -19.84
C PRO A 15 -21.64 16.20 -18.43
N GLY A 16 -22.89 15.86 -18.09
CA GLY A 16 -23.21 15.27 -16.78
C GLY A 16 -22.60 13.89 -16.55
N PHE A 17 -22.68 12.99 -17.55
CA PHE A 17 -22.06 11.66 -17.47
C PHE A 17 -20.54 11.75 -17.47
N THR A 18 -19.99 12.61 -18.32
CA THR A 18 -18.54 12.87 -18.39
C THR A 18 -18.00 13.39 -17.06
N LEU A 19 -18.72 14.30 -16.39
CA LEU A 19 -18.31 14.83 -15.09
C LEU A 19 -18.30 13.74 -14.02
N LEU A 20 -19.34 12.91 -13.94
CA LEU A 20 -19.40 11.76 -13.02
C LEU A 20 -18.28 10.75 -13.29
N ALA A 21 -18.02 10.44 -14.56
CA ALA A 21 -16.95 9.54 -14.96
C ALA A 21 -15.58 10.09 -14.54
N ILE A 22 -15.31 11.37 -14.79
CA ILE A 22 -14.06 12.04 -14.38
C ILE A 22 -13.93 12.04 -12.85
N LEU A 23 -14.98 12.40 -12.12
CA LEU A 23 -14.97 12.41 -10.65
C LEU A 23 -14.69 11.02 -10.08
N THR A 24 -15.37 9.99 -10.60
CA THR A 24 -15.16 8.60 -10.17
C THR A 24 -13.73 8.14 -10.46
N LEU A 25 -13.21 8.46 -11.65
CA LEU A 25 -11.84 8.13 -12.04
C LEU A 25 -10.82 8.87 -11.15
N ALA A 26 -11.05 10.16 -10.90
CA ALA A 26 -10.20 10.99 -10.06
C ALA A 26 -10.19 10.48 -8.61
N VAL A 27 -11.34 10.08 -8.06
CA VAL A 27 -11.44 9.48 -6.72
C VAL A 27 -10.73 8.13 -6.70
N GLY A 28 -10.93 7.25 -7.68
CA GLY A 28 -10.26 5.95 -7.73
C GLY A 28 -8.73 6.07 -7.81
N ILE A 29 -8.23 7.00 -8.62
CA ILE A 29 -6.78 7.25 -8.75
C ILE A 29 -6.24 7.92 -7.49
N GLY A 30 -6.93 8.97 -7.01
CA GLY A 30 -6.53 9.76 -5.85
C GLY A 30 -6.56 8.97 -4.55
N LEU A 31 -7.53 8.08 -4.37
CA LEU A 31 -7.64 7.20 -3.19
C LEU A 31 -6.44 6.26 -3.10
N ASN A 32 -6.06 5.62 -4.21
CA ASN A 32 -4.88 4.75 -4.24
C ASN A 32 -3.60 5.52 -3.87
N ALA A 33 -3.41 6.71 -4.45
CA ALA A 33 -2.27 7.56 -4.13
C ALA A 33 -2.31 8.07 -2.68
N ALA A 34 -3.48 8.45 -2.16
CA ALA A 34 -3.67 8.93 -0.80
C ALA A 34 -3.43 7.83 0.23
N ILE A 35 -3.91 6.60 -0.02
CA ILE A 35 -3.63 5.45 0.85
C ILE A 35 -2.13 5.15 0.88
N PHE A 36 -1.47 5.11 -0.29
CA PHE A 36 -0.03 4.89 -0.32
C PHE A 36 0.75 6.02 0.37
N SER A 37 0.36 7.27 0.13
CA SER A 37 0.96 8.43 0.78
C SER A 37 0.74 8.42 2.29
N LEU A 38 -0.44 8.05 2.76
CA LEU A 38 -0.82 8.01 4.17
C LEU A 38 -0.16 6.84 4.89
N ILE A 39 -0.08 5.67 4.25
CA ILE A 39 0.73 4.54 4.74
C ILE A 39 2.20 4.95 4.77
N ASN A 40 2.72 5.58 3.73
CA ASN A 40 4.11 6.05 3.73
C ASN A 40 4.35 7.09 4.82
N ASP A 41 3.44 8.05 5.06
CA ASP A 41 3.59 9.02 6.14
C ASP A 41 3.46 8.37 7.53
N LEU A 42 2.52 7.45 7.73
CA LEU A 42 2.29 6.82 9.04
C LEU A 42 3.30 5.71 9.36
N PHE A 43 3.65 4.86 8.39
CA PHE A 43 4.62 3.77 8.55
C PHE A 43 6.07 4.23 8.35
N LEU A 44 6.36 5.11 7.38
CA LEU A 44 7.74 5.57 7.14
C LEU A 44 8.08 6.90 7.83
N ARG A 45 7.11 7.78 8.12
CA ARG A 45 7.35 9.06 8.84
C ARG A 45 6.72 9.14 10.23
N GLY A 46 6.04 8.07 10.67
CA GLY A 46 5.68 7.84 12.07
C GLY A 46 6.87 7.59 13.00
N LEU A 47 8.10 7.55 12.47
CA LEU A 47 9.29 7.89 13.23
C LEU A 47 10.00 9.08 12.56
N PRO A 48 10.30 10.15 13.31
CA PRO A 48 11.01 11.32 12.81
C PRO A 48 12.47 10.95 12.50
N PHE A 49 12.72 10.31 11.37
CA PHE A 49 14.08 10.13 10.88
C PHE A 49 14.51 11.40 10.15
N GLN A 50 15.15 12.28 10.93
CA GLN A 50 15.81 13.49 10.44
C GLN A 50 17.06 13.21 9.58
N GLU A 51 17.44 11.95 9.38
CA GLU A 51 18.69 11.56 8.71
C GLU A 51 18.50 10.29 7.85
N PRO A 52 18.13 10.41 6.56
CA PRO A 52 17.94 9.26 5.66
C PRO A 52 19.22 8.47 5.35
N ASP A 53 20.39 8.93 5.80
CA ASP A 53 21.69 8.24 5.63
C ASP A 53 21.91 7.10 6.66
N LYS A 54 21.04 6.97 7.67
CA LYS A 54 21.13 5.94 8.73
C LYS A 54 19.92 5.03 8.80
N VAL A 55 19.34 4.65 7.65
CA VAL A 55 18.27 3.64 7.61
C VAL A 55 18.88 2.24 7.79
N LEU A 56 19.22 1.90 9.04
CA LEU A 56 19.57 0.54 9.43
C LEU A 56 18.27 -0.28 9.52
N HIS A 57 18.01 -1.10 8.51
CA HIS A 57 17.04 -2.19 8.59
C HIS A 57 17.47 -3.16 9.67
N LEU A 58 16.94 -3.01 10.90
CA LEU A 58 17.05 -4.03 11.93
C LEU A 58 16.13 -5.19 11.53
N TYR A 59 16.66 -6.10 10.71
CA TYR A 59 16.13 -7.46 10.64
C TYR A 59 16.27 -8.04 12.04
N ALA A 60 15.18 -8.09 12.79
CA ALA A 60 15.10 -8.85 14.02
C ALA A 60 15.21 -10.33 13.67
N ASN A 61 16.44 -10.79 13.43
CA ASN A 61 16.77 -12.19 13.45
C ASN A 61 16.72 -12.62 14.92
N ARG A 62 15.51 -12.93 15.38
CA ARG A 62 15.27 -13.52 16.70
C ARG A 62 15.67 -15.00 16.67
N ASN A 63 16.95 -15.26 16.42
CA ASN A 63 17.56 -16.59 16.47
C ASN A 63 17.97 -17.00 17.90
N GLU A 64 17.29 -16.48 18.92
CA GLU A 64 17.53 -16.83 20.32
C GLU A 64 16.22 -16.94 21.11
N ALA A 65 15.12 -17.31 20.45
CA ALA A 65 14.14 -18.11 21.16
C ALA A 65 14.81 -19.46 21.41
N ASN A 66 15.41 -19.59 22.59
CA ASN A 66 15.91 -20.81 23.18
C ASN A 66 14.73 -21.82 23.31
N LEU A 67 14.21 -22.30 22.18
CA LEU A 67 13.25 -23.40 22.08
C LEU A 67 13.91 -24.75 22.43
N LYS A 68 15.10 -24.69 23.05
CA LYS A 68 15.78 -25.82 23.68
C LYS A 68 15.24 -26.10 25.09
N GLU A 69 14.21 -25.36 25.52
CA GLU A 69 13.40 -25.66 26.70
C GLU A 69 11.94 -26.02 26.34
N ILE A 70 11.67 -26.40 25.07
CA ILE A 70 10.50 -27.23 24.80
C ILE A 70 10.78 -28.60 25.40
N SER A 71 10.41 -28.71 26.69
CA SER A 71 10.23 -29.90 27.50
C SER A 71 10.27 -31.19 26.69
N VAL A 72 11.40 -31.90 26.81
CA VAL A 72 11.51 -33.29 26.37
C VAL A 72 10.61 -34.13 27.27
N SER A 73 9.34 -34.25 26.88
CA SER A 73 8.50 -35.38 27.27
C SER A 73 8.55 -36.41 26.15
N ALA A 74 9.63 -37.20 26.12
CA ALA A 74 9.64 -38.41 25.32
C ALA A 74 8.63 -39.40 25.95
N PRO A 75 7.68 -39.95 25.18
CA PRO A 75 6.60 -40.78 25.70
C PRO A 75 7.16 -42.05 26.35
N ARG A 76 6.79 -42.26 27.60
CA ARG A 76 7.10 -43.47 28.36
C ARG A 76 6.12 -44.57 27.93
N PHE A 77 6.59 -45.51 27.12
CA PHE A 77 5.92 -46.78 26.90
C PHE A 77 6.58 -47.82 27.81
N MET A 78 5.81 -48.35 28.76
CA MET A 78 6.03 -49.64 29.41
C MET A 78 4.86 -50.54 29.03
#